data_AF-A0A946MLK3-F1
#
_entry.id   AF-A0A946MLK3-F1
#
_cell.length_a   1.000
_cell.length_b   1.000
_cell.length_c   1.000
_cell.angle_alpha   90.00
_cell.angle_beta   90.00
_cell.angle_gamma   90.00
#
_symmetry.space_group_name_H-M   'P 1'
#
loop_
_entity.id
_entity.type
_entity.pdbx_description
1 polymer ?
#
loop_
_entity_poly.entity_id
_entity_poly.type
_entity_poly.pdbx_seq_one_letter_code
_entity_poly.pdbx_strand_id
1 'polypeptide(L)'
;MSKLKQLEGMVINGKISRREFITRMSAIGLAAAISPAFLSKYAHAAKPIKGGVLRIACTGGSTTDSLDPGKLTSQYNQFLNFQMRNCLVEI
;
A
#
# COMPACT_ATOMS: atom_id res chain seq x y z
N MET A 1 -17.64 10.04 30.62
CA MET A 1 -17.00 9.85 29.29
C MET A 1 -17.73 8.72 28.57
N SER A 2 -18.46 9.00 27.49
CA SER A 2 -19.25 7.98 26.76
C SER A 2 -18.37 6.80 26.33
N LYS A 3 -18.79 5.56 26.64
CA LYS A 3 -18.10 4.29 26.29
C LYS A 3 -17.74 4.21 24.80
N LEU A 4 -18.49 4.92 23.95
CA LEU A 4 -18.26 5.04 22.52
C LEU A 4 -16.96 5.76 22.19
N LYS A 5 -16.68 6.90 22.84
CA LYS A 5 -15.42 7.65 22.63
C LYS A 5 -14.20 6.80 23.00
N GLN A 6 -14.34 5.91 23.99
CA GLN A 6 -13.27 4.99 24.36
C GLN A 6 -13.04 3.92 23.29
N LEU A 7 -14.11 3.29 22.79
CA LEU A 7 -14.01 2.28 21.73
C LEU A 7 -13.48 2.89 20.42
N GLU A 8 -13.92 4.10 20.08
CA GLU A 8 -13.42 4.87 18.95
C GLU A 8 -11.91 5.14 19.09
N GLY A 9 -11.47 5.65 20.26
CA GLY A 9 -10.05 5.85 20.55
C GLY A 9 -9.22 4.56 20.50
N MET A 10 -9.79 3.41 20.86
CA MET A 10 -9.10 2.11 20.77
C MET A 10 -8.94 1.64 19.31
N VAL A 11 -9.92 1.89 18.44
CA VAL A 11 -9.80 1.60 16.99
C VAL A 11 -8.76 2.49 16.33
N ILE A 12 -8.80 3.80 16.62
CA ILE A 12 -7.88 4.79 16.04
C ILE A 12 -6.43 4.46 16.39
N ASN A 13 -6.19 4.04 17.64
CA ASN A 13 -4.87 3.67 18.13
C ASN A 13 -4.47 2.22 17.78
N GLY A 14 -5.27 1.50 16.98
CA GLY A 14 -4.98 0.13 16.54
C GLY A 14 -4.99 -0.92 17.64
N LYS A 15 -5.53 -0.60 18.83
CA LYS A 15 -5.57 -1.51 19.98
C LYS A 15 -6.65 -2.61 19.85
N ILE A 16 -7.62 -2.40 18.96
CA ILE A 16 -8.66 -3.38 18.62
C ILE A 16 -8.90 -3.38 17.11
N SER A 17 -9.24 -4.54 16.57
CA SER A 17 -9.58 -4.70 15.15
C SER A 17 -10.97 -4.13 14.83
N ARG A 18 -11.23 -3.80 13.56
CA ARG A 18 -12.56 -3.34 13.08
C ARG A 18 -13.66 -4.35 13.43
N ARG A 19 -13.37 -5.65 13.35
CA ARG A 19 -14.31 -6.71 13.72
C ARG A 19 -14.66 -6.65 15.20
N GLU A 20 -13.68 -6.52 16.07
CA GLU A 20 -13.91 -6.42 17.53
C GLU A 20 -14.66 -5.14 17.90
N PHE A 21 -14.38 -4.02 17.24
CA PHE A 21 -15.15 -2.80 17.43
C PHE A 21 -16.62 -3.00 17.06
N ILE A 22 -16.89 -3.56 15.87
CA ILE A 22 -18.26 -3.84 15.42
C ILE A 22 -18.96 -4.81 16.39
N THR A 23 -18.31 -5.89 16.80
CA THR A 23 -18.87 -6.87 17.75
C THR A 23 -19.19 -6.24 19.11
N ARG A 24 -18.32 -5.35 19.62
CA ARG A 24 -18.54 -4.65 20.89
C ARG A 24 -19.60 -3.56 20.77
N MET A 25 -19.65 -2.85 19.64
CA MET A 25 -20.66 -1.83 19.34
C MET A 25 -22.04 -2.44 19.10
N SER A 26 -22.11 -3.61 18.46
CA SER A 26 -23.34 -4.37 18.29
C SER A 26 -23.84 -4.91 19.62
N ALA A 27 -22.94 -5.36 20.51
CA ALA A 27 -23.30 -5.73 21.88
C ALA A 27 -23.83 -4.54 22.70
N ILE A 28 -23.37 -3.32 22.40
CA ILE A 28 -23.88 -2.06 22.99
C ILE A 28 -25.22 -1.62 22.33
N GLY A 29 -25.70 -2.32 21.30
CA GLY A 29 -27.01 -2.05 20.67
C GLY A 29 -27.03 -0.92 19.64
N LEU A 30 -25.86 -0.44 19.19
CA LEU A 30 -25.73 0.69 18.24
C LEU A 30 -25.57 0.25 16.77
N ALA A 31 -26.02 -0.96 16.43
CA ALA A 31 -25.74 -1.61 15.15
C ALA A 31 -26.31 -0.90 13.91
N ALA A 32 -27.34 -0.07 14.05
CA ALA A 32 -28.05 0.55 12.93
C ALA A 32 -27.50 1.91 12.47
N ALA A 33 -26.63 2.56 13.25
CA ALA A 33 -26.24 3.96 13.03
C ALA A 33 -24.77 4.19 12.65
N ILE A 34 -23.99 3.12 12.43
CA ILE A 34 -22.59 3.23 11.99
C ILE A 34 -22.58 3.60 10.50
N SER A 35 -22.93 4.85 10.21
CA SER A 35 -22.88 5.43 8.87
C SER A 35 -21.50 5.20 8.26
N PRO A 36 -21.41 4.91 6.94
CA PRO A 36 -20.17 4.98 6.20
C PRO A 36 -19.38 6.27 6.46
N ALA A 37 -20.03 7.37 6.88
CA ALA A 37 -19.39 8.63 7.26
C ALA A 37 -18.47 8.55 8.50
N PHE A 38 -18.74 7.65 9.46
CA PHE A 38 -17.86 7.44 10.63
C PHE A 38 -16.69 6.53 10.29
N LEU A 39 -16.91 5.54 9.43
CA LEU A 39 -15.85 4.66 8.94
C LEU A 39 -15.00 5.31 7.83
N SER A 40 -15.54 6.27 7.08
CA SER A 40 -14.85 6.92 5.96
C SER A 40 -13.72 7.85 6.43
N LYS A 41 -13.86 8.50 7.59
CA LYS A 41 -12.78 9.30 8.18
C LYS A 41 -11.56 8.46 8.59
N TYR A 42 -11.78 7.17 8.91
CA TYR A 42 -10.72 6.20 9.23
C TYR A 42 -10.67 5.05 8.23
N ALA A 43 -11.11 5.31 7.00
CA ALA A 43 -10.57 4.60 5.87
C ALA A 43 -9.10 5.00 5.85
N HIS A 44 -8.26 4.17 6.47
CA HIS A 44 -6.85 4.11 6.13
C HIS A 44 -6.81 3.83 4.63
N ALA A 45 -6.93 4.88 3.80
CA ALA A 45 -6.39 4.88 2.47
C ALA A 45 -4.98 4.33 2.64
N ALA A 46 -4.65 3.28 1.90
CA ALA A 46 -3.34 2.65 1.97
C ALA A 46 -2.31 3.76 1.80
N LYS A 47 -1.74 4.24 2.91
CA LYS A 47 -0.71 5.27 2.87
C LYS A 47 0.47 4.60 2.18
N PRO A 48 1.07 5.21 1.15
CA PRO A 48 2.21 4.62 0.49
C PRO A 48 3.27 4.35 1.56
N ILE A 49 3.63 3.08 1.72
CA ILE A 49 4.72 2.69 2.60
C ILE A 49 5.98 3.19 1.90
N LYS A 50 6.65 4.18 2.49
CA LYS A 50 7.92 4.67 1.94
C LYS A 50 8.95 3.55 2.05
N GLY A 51 9.51 3.16 0.91
CA GLY A 51 10.52 2.12 0.82
C GLY A 51 9.95 0.71 0.67
N GLY A 52 10.84 -0.27 0.55
CA GLY A 52 10.53 -1.67 0.27
C GLY A 52 11.47 -2.25 -0.76
N VAL A 53 11.52 -3.59 -0.85
CA VAL A 53 12.30 -4.28 -1.89
C VAL A 53 11.35 -4.62 -3.04
N LEU A 54 11.54 -3.93 -4.17
CA LEU A 54 10.88 -4.29 -5.42
C LEU A 54 11.59 -5.50 -6.03
N ARG A 55 10.88 -6.62 -6.15
CA ARG A 55 11.42 -7.86 -6.72
C ARG A 55 10.65 -8.17 -8.00
N ILE A 56 11.32 -8.06 -9.14
CA ILE A 56 10.75 -8.29 -10.46
C ILE A 56 11.45 -9.49 -11.09
N ALA A 57 10.67 -10.42 -11.63
CA ALA A 57 11.19 -11.49 -12.46
C ALA A 57 11.28 -11.00 -13.91
N CYS A 58 12.48 -11.00 -14.48
CA CYS A 58 12.72 -10.62 -15.86
C CYS A 58 13.32 -11.81 -16.63
N THR A 59 12.93 -11.95 -17.90
CA THR A 59 13.48 -12.95 -18.80
C THR A 59 14.49 -12.31 -19.77
N GLY A 60 15.38 -13.15 -20.32
CA GLY A 60 16.33 -12.74 -21.35
C GLY A 60 17.56 -12.02 -20.81
N GLY A 61 18.49 -12.72 -20.18
CA GLY A 61 19.85 -12.22 -19.90
C GLY A 61 20.88 -13.13 -20.55
N SER A 62 21.88 -12.55 -21.21
CA SER A 62 22.98 -13.25 -21.86
C SER A 62 24.33 -12.66 -21.42
N THR A 63 25.39 -13.47 -21.45
CA THR A 63 26.76 -13.00 -21.19
C THR A 63 27.28 -12.07 -22.28
N THR A 64 26.62 -12.03 -23.44
CA THR A 64 26.94 -11.13 -24.57
C THR A 64 26.28 -9.77 -24.46
N ASP A 65 25.49 -9.53 -23.41
CA ASP A 65 24.72 -8.31 -23.26
C ASP A 65 25.60 -7.10 -22.94
N SER A 66 25.11 -5.91 -23.30
CA SER A 66 25.82 -4.65 -23.13
C SER A 66 25.00 -3.66 -22.31
N LEU A 67 25.68 -2.78 -21.57
CA LEU A 67 25.07 -1.66 -20.84
C LEU A 67 24.89 -0.41 -21.72
N ASP A 68 25.32 -0.46 -22.98
CA ASP A 68 25.07 0.58 -23.98
C ASP A 68 23.56 0.65 -24.29
N PRO A 69 22.87 1.77 -24.00
CA PRO A 69 21.42 1.89 -24.21
C PRO A 69 21.03 1.74 -25.69
N GLY A 70 21.95 1.97 -26.63
CA GLY A 70 21.71 1.76 -28.07
C GLY A 70 21.77 0.29 -28.51
N LYS A 71 22.13 -0.63 -27.61
CA LYS A 71 22.37 -2.06 -27.92
C LYS A 71 21.59 -3.00 -26.99
N LEU A 72 20.51 -2.52 -26.38
CA LEU A 72 19.69 -3.34 -25.49
C LEU A 72 18.87 -4.33 -26.32
N THR A 73 19.18 -5.61 -26.18
CA THR A 73 18.56 -6.72 -26.94
C THR A 73 17.51 -7.48 -26.15
N SER A 74 17.38 -7.21 -24.86
CA SER A 74 16.56 -8.01 -23.94
C SER A 74 15.83 -7.17 -22.90
N GLN A 75 14.84 -7.78 -22.26
CA GLN A 75 14.04 -7.09 -21.24
C GLN A 75 14.84 -6.87 -19.96
N TYR A 76 15.65 -7.84 -19.54
CA TYR A 76 16.52 -7.67 -18.38
C TYR A 76 17.41 -6.41 -18.50
N ASN A 77 18.02 -6.19 -19.68
CA ASN A 77 18.91 -5.05 -19.91
C ASN A 77 18.16 -3.71 -19.92
N GLN A 78 16.93 -3.68 -20.44
CA GLN A 78 16.07 -2.50 -20.40
C GLN A 78 15.70 -2.13 -18.95
N PHE A 79 15.22 -3.09 -18.16
CA PHE A 79 14.91 -2.87 -16.75
C PHE A 79 16.14 -2.39 -15.96
N LEU A 80 17.32 -2.94 -16.24
CA LEU A 80 18.55 -2.53 -15.56
C LEU A 80 19.00 -1.12 -15.99
N ASN A 81 18.83 -0.74 -17.26
CA ASN A 81 19.18 0.61 -17.72
C ASN A 81 18.36 1.69 -17.00
N PHE A 82 17.05 1.50 -16.87
CA PHE A 82 16.17 2.45 -16.17
C PHE A 82 16.37 2.50 -14.65
N GLN A 83 17.01 1.49 -14.06
CA GLN A 83 17.43 1.56 -12.65
C GLN A 83 18.68 2.43 -12.46
N MET A 84 19.53 2.54 -13.48
CA MET A 84 20.80 3.28 -13.40
C MET A 84 20.75 4.67 -14.05
N ARG A 85 19.84 4.88 -15.01
CA ARG A 85 19.78 6.06 -15.89
C ARG A 85 18.32 6.41 -16.17
N ASN A 86 18.06 7.64 -16.62
CA ASN A 86 16.74 8.06 -17.07
C ASN A 86 16.81 8.84 -18.40
N CYS A 87 15.67 8.98 -19.07
CA CYS A 87 15.49 9.82 -20.24
C CYS A 87 15.52 11.31 -19.88
N LEU A 88 15.85 12.16 -20.86
CA LEU A 88 15.76 13.62 -20.69
C LEU A 88 14.30 14.10 -20.58
N VAL A 89 13.38 13.37 -21.23
CA VAL A 89 11.93 13.59 -21.20
C VAL A 89 11.24 12.25 -20.98
N GLU A 90 10.24 12.23 -20.11
CA GLU A 90 9.35 11.11 -19.82
C GLU A 90 7.91 11.58 -20.07
N ILE A 91 7.05 10.74 -20.66
CA ILE A 91 5.63 11.03 -20.94
C ILE A 91 4.78 10.28 -19.93
#